data_AF-A0A353TFT2-F1
#
_entry.id   AF-A0A353TFT2-F1
#
_cell.length_a   1.000
_cell.length_b   1.000
_cell.length_c   1.000
_cell.angle_alpha   90.00
_cell.angle_beta   90.00
_cell.angle_gamma   90.00
#
_symmetry.space_group_name_H-M   'P 1'
#
loop_
_entity.id
_entity.type
_entity.pdbx_description
1 polymer ?
#
loop_
_entity_poly.entity_id
_entity_poly.type
_entity_poly.pdbx_seq_one_letter_code
_entity_poly.pdbx_strand_id
1 'polypeptide(L)'
;IHMTLEDILKVNEILPVDFFLVKDSDGCNIGAGIFYRGHSKIVQGIFLGDDMEKRSLGIIDFLVMNIYEHYKKMDFDYIDLGISSMCGDPNVGLIRFKEIH
;
A
#
# COMPACT_ATOMS: atom_id res chain seq x y z
N ILE A 1 -4.37 0.26 -16.68
CA ILE A 1 -2.89 0.20 -16.80
C ILE A 1 -2.43 -0.85 -15.81
N HIS A 2 -1.86 -1.96 -16.27
CA HIS A 2 -1.32 -2.99 -15.39
C HIS A 2 0.20 -2.85 -15.40
N MET A 3 0.79 -2.31 -14.32
CA MET A 3 2.24 -2.31 -14.14
C MET A 3 2.70 -3.70 -13.70
N THR A 4 3.81 -4.16 -14.27
CA THR A 4 4.49 -5.38 -13.84
C THR A 4 5.50 -5.09 -12.73
N LEU A 5 6.00 -6.12 -12.05
CA LEU A 5 7.09 -5.96 -11.08
C LEU A 5 8.34 -5.32 -11.73
N GLU A 6 8.65 -5.67 -12.98
CA GLU A 6 9.79 -5.10 -13.69
C GLU A 6 9.63 -3.60 -13.91
N ASP A 7 8.41 -3.14 -14.21
CA ASP A 7 8.12 -1.71 -14.35
C ASP A 7 8.35 -0.97 -13.02
N ILE A 8 7.93 -1.57 -11.90
CA ILE A 8 8.16 -1.02 -10.55
C ILE A 8 9.65 -0.91 -10.24
N LEU A 9 10.43 -1.93 -10.59
CA LEU A 9 11.88 -1.92 -10.37
C LEU A 9 12.57 -0.84 -11.20
N LYS A 10 12.13 -0.61 -12.45
CA LYS A 10 12.63 0.51 -13.28
C LYS A 10 12.27 1.87 -12.67
N VAL A 11 11.09 2.02 -12.06
CA VAL A 11 10.74 3.25 -11.34
C VAL A 11 11.65 3.49 -10.14
N ASN A 12 12.05 2.43 -9.43
CA ASN A 12 12.97 2.52 -8.28
C ASN A 12 14.37 3.03 -8.64
N GLU A 13 14.75 2.99 -9.92
CA GLU A 13 16.00 3.60 -10.41
C GLU A 13 15.90 5.13 -10.52
N ILE A 14 14.68 5.67 -10.56
CA ILE A 14 14.40 7.11 -10.80
C ILE A 14 13.98 7.80 -9.50
N LEU A 15 13.15 7.16 -8.68
CA LEU A 15 12.68 7.67 -7.39
C LEU A 15 12.58 6.56 -6.35
N PRO A 16 12.66 6.87 -5.04
CA PRO A 16 12.63 5.83 -4.03
C PRO A 16 11.30 5.07 -4.00
N VAL A 17 11.37 3.75 -4.10
CA VAL A 17 10.23 2.83 -3.94
C VAL A 17 10.43 1.99 -2.70
N ASP A 18 9.45 2.01 -1.80
CA ASP A 18 9.48 1.23 -0.57
C ASP A 18 8.56 0.00 -0.72
N PHE A 19 9.08 -1.16 -0.30
CA PHE A 19 8.39 -2.44 -0.33
C PHE A 19 8.17 -2.94 1.09
N PHE A 20 6.92 -3.19 1.45
CA PHE A 20 6.53 -3.72 2.75
C PHE A 20 6.00 -5.14 2.60
N LEU A 21 6.35 -6.00 3.55
CA LEU A 21 5.93 -7.39 3.60
C LEU A 21 5.57 -7.75 5.04
N VAL A 22 4.34 -8.23 5.24
CA VAL A 22 3.87 -8.79 6.50
C VAL A 22 4.09 -10.29 6.46
N LYS A 23 4.67 -10.82 7.54
CA LYS A 23 4.83 -12.25 7.75
C LYS A 23 4.09 -12.70 9.00
N ASP A 24 3.49 -13.89 8.96
CA ASP A 24 2.97 -14.53 10.18
C ASP A 24 4.11 -15.11 11.02
N SER A 25 3.76 -15.68 12.17
CA SER A 25 4.69 -16.34 13.08
C SER A 25 5.46 -17.51 12.45
N ASP A 26 4.89 -18.12 11.41
CA ASP A 26 5.50 -19.24 10.68
C ASP A 26 6.38 -18.75 9.52
N GLY A 27 6.45 -17.43 9.31
CA GLY A 27 7.25 -16.80 8.27
C GLY A 27 6.55 -16.76 6.90
N CYS A 28 5.29 -17.16 6.81
CA CYS A 28 4.51 -17.08 5.57
C CYS A 28 4.18 -15.61 5.26
N ASN A 29 4.23 -15.25 3.97
CA ASN A 29 3.86 -13.91 3.51
C ASN A 29 2.33 -13.78 3.51
N ILE A 30 1.79 -12.83 4.26
CA ILE A 30 0.33 -12.67 4.45
C ILE A 30 -0.20 -11.32 3.99
N GLY A 31 0.67 -10.37 3.68
CA GLY A 31 0.29 -9.08 3.10
C GLY A 31 1.48 -8.29 2.63
N ALA A 32 1.27 -7.38 1.69
CA ALA A 32 2.32 -6.57 1.10
C ALA A 32 1.81 -5.21 0.63
N GLY A 33 2.74 -4.25 0.56
CA GLY A 33 2.48 -2.91 0.06
C GLY A 33 3.67 -2.37 -0.72
N ILE A 34 3.40 -1.57 -1.76
CA ILE A 34 4.41 -0.90 -2.58
C ILE A 34 4.06 0.58 -2.65
N PHE A 35 5.02 1.43 -2.30
CA PHE A 35 4.84 2.86 -2.13
C PHE A 35 5.91 3.65 -2.84
N TYR A 36 5.53 4.75 -3.49
CA TYR A 36 6.42 5.66 -4.21
C TYR A 36 6.63 6.94 -3.42
N ARG A 37 7.89 7.35 -3.23
CA ARG A 37 8.28 8.62 -2.60
C ARG A 37 8.69 9.66 -3.64
N GLY A 38 7.75 10.02 -4.51
CA GLY A 38 7.96 11.04 -5.54
C GLY A 38 7.89 12.49 -5.03
N HIS A 39 7.40 12.72 -3.81
CA HIS A 39 7.26 14.04 -3.20
C HIS A 39 7.89 14.05 -1.80
N SER A 40 8.33 15.22 -1.32
CA SER A 40 9.00 15.36 -0.01
C SER A 40 8.08 15.15 1.18
N LYS A 41 6.76 15.29 0.99
CA LYS A 41 5.73 15.25 2.05
C LYS A 41 4.56 14.32 1.78
N ILE A 42 4.48 13.74 0.58
CA ILE A 42 3.39 12.86 0.18
C ILE A 42 4.01 11.56 -0.32
N VAL A 43 3.56 10.44 0.22
CA VAL A 43 3.89 9.12 -0.29
C VAL A 43 2.67 8.52 -0.97
N GLN A 44 2.86 7.84 -2.10
CA GLN A 44 1.77 7.28 -2.89
C GLN A 44 1.74 5.76 -2.78
N GLY A 45 0.63 5.20 -2.31
CA GLY A 45 0.36 3.77 -2.29
C GLY A 45 -0.06 3.28 -3.67
N ILE A 46 0.76 2.44 -4.28
CA ILE A 46 0.55 1.95 -5.64
C ILE A 46 -0.13 0.58 -5.62
N PHE A 47 0.37 -0.30 -4.76
CA PHE A 47 -0.20 -1.62 -4.54
C PHE A 47 -0.31 -1.85 -3.05
N LEU A 48 -1.45 -2.41 -2.64
CA LEU A 48 -1.67 -2.89 -1.30
C LEU A 48 -2.56 -4.12 -1.39
N GLY A 49 -2.21 -5.16 -0.65
CA GLY A 49 -3.00 -6.38 -0.65
C GLY A 49 -2.60 -7.32 0.47
N ASP A 50 -3.53 -8.20 0.80
CA ASP A 50 -3.38 -9.29 1.75
C ASP A 50 -3.74 -10.62 1.09
N ASP A 51 -3.30 -11.70 1.72
CA ASP A 51 -3.74 -13.04 1.37
C ASP A 51 -5.23 -13.21 1.71
N MET A 52 -6.06 -13.43 0.68
CA MET A 52 -7.51 -13.54 0.83
C MET A 52 -7.94 -14.71 1.73
N GLU A 53 -7.15 -15.79 1.80
CA GLU A 53 -7.48 -16.95 2.65
C GLU A 53 -7.29 -16.65 4.15
N LYS A 54 -6.54 -15.58 4.49
CA LYS A 54 -6.23 -15.17 5.86
C LYS A 54 -6.83 -13.81 6.24
N ARG A 55 -7.83 -13.33 5.49
CA ARG A 55 -8.54 -12.04 5.70
C ARG A 55 -9.11 -11.81 7.12
N SER A 56 -9.22 -12.86 7.93
CA SER A 56 -9.75 -12.79 9.30
C SER A 56 -8.85 -12.05 10.30
N LEU A 57 -7.61 -11.69 9.92
CA LEU A 57 -6.61 -11.19 10.87
C LEU A 57 -6.40 -9.66 10.86
N GLY A 58 -7.17 -8.89 10.10
CA GLY A 58 -6.95 -7.44 10.02
C GLY A 58 -5.56 -7.09 9.49
N ILE A 59 -5.03 -7.91 8.57
CA ILE A 59 -3.65 -7.78 8.05
C ILE A 59 -3.47 -6.43 7.35
N ILE A 60 -4.50 -5.99 6.63
CA ILE A 60 -4.53 -4.67 6.04
C ILE A 60 -4.44 -3.58 7.11
N ASP A 61 -5.26 -3.64 8.17
CA ASP A 61 -5.20 -2.67 9.27
C ASP A 61 -3.80 -2.62 9.88
N PHE A 62 -3.23 -3.78 10.18
CA PHE A 62 -1.87 -3.90 10.70
C PHE A 62 -0.85 -3.26 9.75
N LEU A 63 -0.94 -3.56 8.46
CA LEU A 63 -0.04 -3.04 7.44
C LEU A 63 -0.15 -1.52 7.31
N VAL A 64 -1.36 -0.99 7.15
CA VAL A 64 -1.62 0.45 6.99
C VAL A 64 -1.16 1.22 8.22
N MET A 65 -1.44 0.73 9.43
CA MET A 65 -1.00 1.38 10.67
C MET A 65 0.53 1.43 10.80
N ASN A 66 1.23 0.35 10.47
CA ASN A 66 2.69 0.33 10.53
C ASN A 66 3.33 1.22 9.45
N ILE A 67 2.73 1.27 8.26
CA ILE A 67 3.17 2.16 7.17
C ILE A 67 2.96 3.62 7.55
N TYR A 68 1.80 3.96 8.13
CA TYR A 68 1.53 5.30 8.65
C TYR A 68 2.58 5.74 9.67
N GLU A 69 2.85 4.90 10.67
CA GLU A 69 3.87 5.19 11.69
C GLU A 69 5.28 5.31 11.11
N HIS A 70 5.62 4.49 10.11
CA HIS A 70 6.90 4.56 9.41
C HIS A 70 7.09 5.91 8.72
N TYR A 71 6.13 6.33 7.90
CA TYR A 71 6.25 7.58 7.15
C TYR A 71 6.11 8.83 8.01
N LYS A 72 5.30 8.78 9.07
CA LYS A 72 5.23 9.85 10.07
C LYS A 72 6.59 10.09 10.73
N LYS A 73 7.33 9.03 11.08
CA LYS A 73 8.70 9.14 11.63
C LYS A 73 9.70 9.70 10.63
N MET A 74 9.41 9.56 9.34
CA MET A 74 10.19 10.13 8.24
C MET A 74 9.76 11.56 7.86
N ASP A 75 8.88 12.20 8.64
CA ASP A 75 8.39 13.57 8.43
C ASP A 75 7.57 13.76 7.13
N PHE A 76 6.83 12.72 6.73
CA PHE A 76 5.78 12.83 5.71
C PHE A 76 4.45 13.27 6.32
N ASP A 77 3.69 14.05 5.56
CA ASP A 77 2.41 14.62 6.01
C ASP A 77 1.22 13.78 5.55
N TYR A 78 1.31 13.16 4.36
CA TYR A 78 0.18 12.46 3.73
C TYR A 78 0.57 11.14 3.06
N ILE A 79 -0.37 10.21 3.09
CA ILE A 79 -0.36 8.97 2.29
C ILE A 79 -1.51 9.05 1.29
N ASP A 80 -1.18 9.10 0.00
CA ASP A 80 -2.15 9.02 -1.09
C ASP A 80 -2.39 7.55 -1.47
N LEU A 81 -3.55 7.01 -1.12
CA LEU A 81 -3.97 5.64 -1.46
C LEU A 81 -4.74 5.58 -2.80
N GLY A 82 -4.58 6.60 -3.64
CA GLY A 82 -5.19 6.71 -4.96
C GLY A 82 -6.69 7.02 -4.92
N ILE A 83 -7.36 6.84 -6.07
CA ILE A 83 -8.81 7.03 -6.23
C ILE A 83 -9.58 5.75 -5.85
N SER A 84 -10.84 5.89 -5.43
CA SER A 84 -11.71 4.75 -5.07
C SER A 84 -12.69 4.37 -6.19
N SER A 85 -12.39 4.76 -7.42
CA SER A 85 -13.23 4.54 -8.59
C SER A 85 -12.47 3.78 -9.67
N MET A 86 -13.20 2.95 -10.42
CA MET A 86 -12.70 2.31 -11.63
C MET A 86 -13.60 2.79 -12.77
N CYS A 87 -13.02 3.47 -13.76
CA CYS A 87 -13.74 3.96 -14.95
C CYS A 87 -14.97 4.84 -14.67
N GLY A 88 -14.95 5.64 -13.59
CA GLY A 88 -16.06 6.54 -13.24
C GLY A 88 -17.14 5.91 -12.38
N ASP A 89 -17.14 4.57 -12.23
CA ASP A 89 -18.02 3.88 -11.29
C ASP A 89 -17.35 3.73 -9.91
N PRO A 90 -18.08 4.02 -8.81
CA PRO A 90 -17.59 3.79 -7.45
C PRO A 90 -17.20 2.32 -7.23
N ASN A 91 -15.95 2.05 -6.83
CA ASN A 91 -15.57 0.72 -6.37
C ASN A 91 -15.90 0.62 -4.87
N VAL A 92 -17.05 0.03 -4.57
CA VAL A 92 -17.57 -0.10 -3.19
C VAL A 92 -16.56 -0.75 -2.25
N GLY A 93 -15.78 -1.72 -2.73
CA GLY A 93 -14.71 -2.35 -1.94
C GLY A 93 -13.59 -1.38 -1.58
N LEU A 94 -13.10 -0.59 -2.55
CA LEU A 94 -12.06 0.42 -2.32
C LEU A 94 -12.55 1.60 -1.48
N ILE A 95 -13.81 1.99 -1.62
CA ILE A 95 -14.42 3.04 -0.78
C ILE A 95 -14.45 2.58 0.66
N ARG A 96 -15.03 1.40 0.91
CA ARG A 96 -15.12 0.84 2.26
C ARG A 96 -13.75 0.62 2.89
N PHE A 97 -12.75 0.24 2.10
CA PHE A 97 -11.36 0.17 2.54
C PHE A 97 -10.88 1.54 3.07
N LYS A 98 -11.03 2.64 2.32
CA LYS A 98 -10.49 3.95 2.71
C LYS A 98 -11.29 4.66 3.80
N GLU A 99 -12.54 4.29 4.02
CA GLU A 99 -13.37 4.88 5.09
C GLU A 99 -13.12 4.22 6.45
N ILE A 100 -12.64 2.97 6.47
CA ILE A 100 -12.46 2.19 7.70
C ILE A 100 -11.02 2.30 8.24
N HIS A 101 -10.02 2.42 7.36
CA HIS A 101 -8.60 2.39 7.69
C HIS A 101 -7.99 3.79 7.53
#